data_AF-A0AAW6QB47-F1
#
_entry.id   AF-A0AAW6QB47-F1
#
_cell.length_a   1.000
_cell.length_b   1.000
_cell.length_c   1.000
_cell.angle_alpha   90.00
_cell.angle_beta   90.00
_cell.angle_gamma   90.00
#
_symmetry.space_group_name_H-M   'P 1'
#
loop_
_entity.id
_entity.type
_entity.pdbx_description
1 polymer ?
#
loop_
_entity_poly.entity_id
_entity_poly.type
_entity_poly.pdbx_seq_one_letter_code
_entity_poly.pdbx_strand_id
1 'polypeptide(L)'
;MQNENRIYAVDAQLLSGNESEAAVVLIYAPNAELAKNKITIYQQQHQLRLNYSLLPLPLELYFQRHADGALIEPIRTASRDLSDARALIIFMPNRFEQSDKTDSPCLIKTEVLLRNPNEARGPFLFQALPDSVIPYLWPEDDSDNCYVIVNAESSAWFPTGFERDDIRFACLYKGEQAERMRNIAPYLIKLPASHSFAEELFSTPMAGKENDDGPQQWYKHFGFFFRSRAEFDDLLQHFRKFMILPTYDERQLYFRFYDPRVLEDYLDRLLCYPKKLAAFFGGSLIESIVLPKGDYFVHYAPNTDLSAVTPAKKQFDKFEMDIFIAQRNQSLLAGLANDMLVAKPVLAEYYDRETIEKVVHHCYQVCHKHGIYQTSVIGIFSLLSLACGSVMDIADPQREINRILQSQLSEQEKLYEIKKRFAFLANQGIIQNKLGETNG
;
A
#
# COMPACT_ATOMS: atom_id res chain seq x y z
N MET A 1 -50.43 -20.59 9.12
CA MET A 1 -49.28 -20.73 10.02
C MET A 1 -48.52 -19.42 9.95
N GLN A 2 -48.47 -18.65 11.05
CA GLN A 2 -47.58 -17.48 11.13
C GLN A 2 -46.15 -18.04 11.14
N ASN A 3 -45.40 -17.84 10.06
CA ASN A 3 -43.98 -18.16 10.07
C ASN A 3 -43.31 -17.19 11.05
N GLU A 4 -42.72 -17.72 12.13
CA GLU A 4 -41.84 -16.94 13.00
C GLU A 4 -40.72 -16.32 12.16
N ASN A 5 -40.40 -15.07 12.45
CA ASN A 5 -39.29 -14.40 11.79
C ASN A 5 -37.98 -15.10 12.16
N ARG A 6 -37.13 -15.30 11.16
CA ARG A 6 -35.77 -15.83 11.33
C ARG A 6 -34.79 -15.00 10.54
N ILE A 7 -33.51 -15.23 10.81
CA ILE A 7 -32.44 -14.52 10.11
C ILE A 7 -32.09 -15.26 8.82
N TYR A 8 -32.04 -14.49 7.75
CA TYR A 8 -31.60 -14.90 6.43
C TYR A 8 -30.31 -14.17 6.08
N ALA A 9 -29.47 -14.79 5.26
CA ALA A 9 -28.23 -14.21 4.77
C ALA A 9 -28.06 -14.46 3.26
N VAL A 10 -27.41 -13.52 2.57
CA VAL A 10 -27.04 -13.63 1.16
C VAL A 10 -25.78 -12.83 0.87
N ASP A 11 -24.89 -13.39 0.06
CA ASP A 11 -23.75 -12.65 -0.49
C ASP A 11 -24.23 -11.64 -1.52
N ALA A 12 -23.73 -10.42 -1.41
CA ALA A 12 -24.05 -9.32 -2.30
C ALA A 12 -22.81 -8.50 -2.63
N GLN A 13 -22.94 -7.68 -3.66
CA GLN A 13 -21.99 -6.66 -4.02
C GLN A 13 -22.64 -5.29 -3.89
N LEU A 14 -22.09 -4.43 -3.04
CA LEU A 14 -22.49 -3.03 -2.92
C LEU A 14 -21.73 -2.21 -3.96
N LEU A 15 -22.47 -1.53 -4.84
CA LEU A 15 -21.92 -0.70 -5.90
C LEU A 15 -21.93 0.78 -5.49
N SER A 16 -20.78 1.44 -5.61
CA SER A 16 -20.61 2.87 -5.38
C SER A 16 -19.82 3.48 -6.53
N GLY A 17 -20.51 4.18 -7.45
CA GLY A 17 -19.89 4.66 -8.69
C GLY A 17 -19.43 3.50 -9.57
N ASN A 18 -18.11 3.44 -9.85
CA ASN A 18 -17.47 2.34 -10.59
C ASN A 18 -16.86 1.27 -9.67
N GLU A 19 -16.98 1.41 -8.35
CA GLU A 19 -16.44 0.47 -7.37
C GLU A 19 -17.52 -0.51 -6.91
N SER A 20 -17.09 -1.73 -6.58
CA SER A 20 -17.93 -2.80 -6.03
C SER A 20 -17.26 -3.35 -4.78
N GLU A 21 -18.00 -3.48 -3.68
CA GLU A 21 -17.52 -3.99 -2.40
C GLU A 21 -18.34 -5.23 -2.00
N ALA A 22 -17.66 -6.31 -1.62
CA ALA A 22 -18.33 -7.52 -1.15
C ALA A 22 -19.09 -7.23 0.16
N ALA A 23 -20.28 -7.80 0.28
CA ALA A 23 -21.16 -7.63 1.42
C ALA A 23 -21.93 -8.92 1.72
N VAL A 24 -22.31 -9.11 2.97
CA VAL A 24 -23.30 -10.11 3.38
C VAL A 24 -24.52 -9.36 3.89
N VAL A 25 -25.66 -9.53 3.23
CA VAL A 25 -26.90 -8.91 3.67
C VAL A 25 -27.61 -9.86 4.63
N LEU A 26 -27.80 -9.41 5.87
CA LEU A 26 -28.51 -10.15 6.92
C LEU A 26 -29.91 -9.56 7.07
N ILE A 27 -30.93 -10.42 7.05
CA ILE A 27 -32.34 -9.99 6.99
C ILE A 27 -33.17 -10.75 8.00
N TYR A 28 -33.92 -10.02 8.83
CA TYR A 28 -34.95 -10.60 9.71
C TYR A 28 -36.28 -10.68 8.97
N ALA A 29 -36.72 -11.89 8.63
CA ALA A 29 -37.90 -12.11 7.80
C ALA A 29 -38.57 -13.47 8.06
N PRO A 30 -39.85 -13.62 7.73
CA PRO A 30 -40.58 -14.88 7.94
C PRO A 30 -40.31 -15.92 6.84
N ASN A 31 -39.83 -15.49 5.66
CA ASN A 31 -39.43 -16.38 4.57
C ASN A 31 -38.45 -15.68 3.60
N ALA A 32 -37.85 -16.47 2.68
CA ALA A 32 -36.85 -15.99 1.73
C ALA A 32 -37.38 -14.94 0.74
N GLU A 33 -38.64 -15.06 0.31
CA GLU A 33 -39.26 -14.08 -0.61
C GLU A 33 -39.49 -12.73 0.08
N LEU A 34 -39.95 -12.75 1.33
CA LEU A 34 -40.10 -11.53 2.12
C LEU A 34 -38.74 -10.95 2.51
N ALA A 35 -37.71 -11.78 2.70
CA ALA A 35 -36.34 -11.31 2.87
C ALA A 35 -35.87 -10.55 1.62
N LYS A 36 -36.06 -11.14 0.43
CA LYS A 36 -35.76 -10.51 -0.86
C LYS A 36 -36.48 -9.16 -1.03
N ASN A 37 -37.77 -9.11 -0.72
CA ASN A 37 -38.55 -7.87 -0.79
C ASN A 37 -38.02 -6.79 0.17
N LYS A 38 -37.61 -7.17 1.39
CA LYS A 38 -36.99 -6.24 2.35
C LYS A 38 -35.67 -5.66 1.82
N ILE A 39 -34.85 -6.44 1.13
CA ILE A 39 -33.63 -5.94 0.46
C ILE A 39 -34.01 -4.88 -0.58
N THR A 40 -35.00 -5.16 -1.44
CA THR A 40 -35.44 -4.22 -2.48
C THR A 40 -35.96 -2.91 -1.89
N ILE A 41 -36.77 -2.96 -0.83
CA ILE A 41 -37.27 -1.77 -0.15
C ILE A 41 -36.11 -0.96 0.44
N TYR A 42 -35.16 -1.64 1.10
CA TYR A 42 -33.98 -1.00 1.70
C TYR A 42 -33.11 -0.31 0.65
N GLN A 43 -32.89 -0.95 -0.51
CA GLN A 43 -32.16 -0.35 -1.64
C GLN A 43 -32.81 0.95 -2.12
N GLN A 44 -34.15 0.98 -2.23
CA GLN A 44 -34.88 2.16 -2.67
C GLN A 44 -34.82 3.30 -1.64
N GLN A 45 -35.04 2.97 -0.36
CA GLN A 45 -35.04 3.96 0.73
C GLN A 45 -33.68 4.65 0.91
N HIS A 46 -32.60 3.89 0.76
CA HIS A 46 -31.24 4.39 0.98
C HIS A 46 -30.48 4.72 -0.31
N GLN A 47 -31.14 4.65 -1.48
CA GLN A 47 -30.52 4.85 -2.80
C GLN A 47 -29.27 3.97 -3.03
N LEU A 48 -29.28 2.75 -2.51
CA LEU A 48 -28.17 1.80 -2.59
C LEU A 48 -28.30 0.90 -3.81
N ARG A 49 -27.17 0.61 -4.44
CA ARG A 49 -27.07 -0.40 -5.52
C ARG A 49 -26.44 -1.67 -4.95
N LEU A 50 -27.25 -2.69 -4.67
CA LEU A 50 -26.81 -4.01 -4.27
C LEU A 50 -27.12 -5.01 -5.39
N ASN A 51 -26.13 -5.82 -5.77
CA ASN A 51 -26.29 -6.94 -6.69
C ASN A 51 -26.08 -8.26 -5.95
N TYR A 52 -26.99 -9.21 -6.11
CA TYR A 52 -26.87 -10.55 -5.56
C TYR A 52 -27.59 -11.55 -6.48
N SER A 53 -27.09 -12.77 -6.57
CA SER A 53 -27.55 -13.76 -7.56
C SER A 53 -28.43 -14.87 -6.97
N LEU A 54 -28.35 -15.09 -5.66
CA LEU A 54 -29.03 -16.18 -4.97
C LEU A 54 -30.17 -15.67 -4.10
N LEU A 55 -31.20 -16.49 -3.89
CA LEU A 55 -32.22 -16.20 -2.87
C LEU A 55 -31.60 -16.25 -1.47
N PRO A 56 -31.99 -15.37 -0.53
CA PRO A 56 -31.50 -15.44 0.84
C PRO A 56 -31.77 -16.78 1.48
N LEU A 57 -30.76 -17.33 2.16
CA LEU A 57 -30.83 -18.61 2.85
C LEU A 57 -30.97 -18.40 4.36
N PRO A 58 -31.64 -19.31 5.10
CA PRO A 58 -31.60 -19.29 6.56
C PRO A 58 -30.16 -19.26 7.07
N LEU A 59 -29.87 -18.44 8.10
CA LEU A 59 -28.51 -18.11 8.52
C LEU A 59 -27.60 -19.33 8.75
N GLU A 60 -28.08 -20.35 9.47
CA GLU A 60 -27.29 -21.56 9.72
C GLU A 60 -27.00 -22.36 8.43
N LEU A 61 -27.92 -22.35 7.46
CA LEU A 61 -27.70 -22.98 6.17
C LEU A 61 -26.71 -22.19 5.32
N TYR A 62 -26.73 -20.86 5.44
CA TYR A 62 -25.73 -19.99 4.82
C TYR A 62 -24.33 -20.26 5.39
N PHE A 63 -24.19 -20.39 6.71
CA PHE A 63 -22.90 -20.74 7.34
C PHE A 63 -22.34 -22.08 6.88
N GLN A 64 -23.19 -23.07 6.63
CA GLN A 64 -22.77 -24.39 6.17
C GLN A 64 -22.32 -24.42 4.70
N ARG A 65 -22.81 -23.49 3.86
CA ARG A 65 -22.72 -23.61 2.40
C ARG A 65 -21.97 -22.48 1.71
N HIS A 66 -21.94 -21.29 2.29
CA HIS A 66 -21.52 -20.08 1.60
C HIS A 66 -20.56 -19.22 2.42
N ALA A 67 -20.73 -19.16 3.74
CA ALA A 67 -19.89 -18.28 4.56
C ALA A 67 -18.42 -18.71 4.57
N ASP A 68 -17.52 -17.72 4.48
CA ASP A 68 -16.13 -17.90 4.90
C ASP A 68 -16.09 -18.23 6.40
N GLY A 69 -15.40 -19.30 6.76
CA GLY A 69 -15.25 -19.75 8.15
C GLY A 69 -14.74 -18.66 9.09
N ALA A 70 -13.88 -17.75 8.61
CA ALA A 70 -13.37 -16.62 9.39
C ALA A 70 -14.45 -15.57 9.71
N LEU A 71 -15.51 -15.49 8.91
CA LEU A 71 -16.58 -14.50 9.04
C LEU A 71 -17.79 -15.02 9.80
N ILE A 72 -17.88 -16.33 10.11
CA ILE A 72 -19.04 -16.93 10.79
C ILE A 72 -19.33 -16.23 12.12
N GLU A 73 -18.34 -16.09 13.02
CA GLU A 73 -18.56 -15.46 14.33
C GLU A 73 -18.81 -13.94 14.25
N PRO A 74 -18.11 -13.16 13.42
CA PRO A 74 -18.46 -11.76 13.15
C PRO A 74 -19.90 -11.59 12.63
N ILE A 75 -20.31 -12.40 11.64
CA ILE A 75 -21.66 -12.38 11.07
C ILE A 75 -22.69 -12.79 12.13
N ARG A 76 -22.40 -13.83 12.91
CA ARG A 76 -23.26 -14.29 14.01
C ARG A 76 -23.45 -13.19 15.05
N THR A 77 -22.39 -12.48 15.41
CA THR A 77 -22.44 -11.34 16.33
C THR A 77 -23.28 -10.21 15.77
N ALA A 78 -23.02 -9.78 14.53
CA ALA A 78 -23.79 -8.74 13.85
C ALA A 78 -25.27 -9.10 13.71
N SER A 79 -25.58 -10.39 13.51
CA SER A 79 -26.96 -10.87 13.36
C SER A 79 -27.81 -10.70 14.62
N ARG A 80 -27.21 -10.59 15.81
CA ARG A 80 -27.93 -10.40 17.08
C ARG A 80 -28.64 -9.05 17.19
N ASP A 81 -28.21 -8.06 16.40
CA ASP A 81 -28.81 -6.73 16.35
C ASP A 81 -30.09 -6.67 15.50
N LEU A 82 -30.41 -7.76 14.79
CA LEU A 82 -31.58 -7.82 13.93
C LEU A 82 -32.87 -7.98 14.76
N SER A 83 -33.87 -7.21 14.39
CA SER A 83 -35.21 -7.23 15.01
C SER A 83 -36.25 -6.69 14.02
N ASP A 84 -37.52 -6.63 14.42
CA ASP A 84 -38.54 -5.97 13.59
C ASP A 84 -38.26 -4.48 13.37
N ALA A 85 -37.64 -3.80 14.35
CA ALA A 85 -37.24 -2.40 14.23
C ALA A 85 -35.97 -2.20 13.37
N ARG A 86 -35.10 -3.22 13.31
CA ARG A 86 -33.88 -3.22 12.50
C ARG A 86 -33.84 -4.50 11.68
N ALA A 87 -34.67 -4.54 10.64
CA ALA A 87 -34.92 -5.77 9.89
C ALA A 87 -33.81 -6.15 8.89
N LEU A 88 -32.82 -5.29 8.65
CA LEU A 88 -31.76 -5.52 7.69
C LEU A 88 -30.44 -4.90 8.18
N ILE A 89 -29.35 -5.66 8.03
CA ILE A 89 -27.98 -5.21 8.25
C ILE A 89 -27.16 -5.57 7.01
N ILE A 90 -26.37 -4.64 6.50
CA ILE A 90 -25.36 -4.93 5.47
C ILE A 90 -24.03 -5.11 6.21
N PHE A 91 -23.60 -6.36 6.34
CA PHE A 91 -22.30 -6.71 6.90
C PHE A 91 -21.25 -6.55 5.79
N MET A 92 -20.22 -5.74 6.04
CA MET A 92 -19.11 -5.54 5.11
C MET A 92 -17.91 -6.31 5.65
N PRO A 93 -17.57 -7.49 5.07
CA PRO A 93 -16.43 -8.30 5.51
C PRO A 93 -15.15 -7.46 5.64
N ASN A 94 -14.91 -6.62 4.63
CA ASN A 94 -13.72 -5.80 4.51
C ASN A 94 -13.63 -4.64 5.52
N ARG A 95 -14.76 -4.25 6.13
CA ARG A 95 -14.78 -3.23 7.20
C ARG A 95 -14.65 -3.85 8.59
N PHE A 96 -15.06 -5.11 8.76
CA PHE A 96 -14.89 -5.83 10.03
C PHE A 96 -13.47 -6.39 10.21
N GLU A 97 -12.69 -6.47 9.12
CA GLU A 97 -11.25 -6.72 9.16
C GLU A 97 -10.42 -5.45 9.38
N GLN A 98 -11.03 -4.30 9.67
CA GLN A 98 -10.27 -3.12 10.08
C GLN A 98 -9.60 -3.42 11.42
N SER A 99 -8.32 -3.77 11.37
CA SER A 99 -7.57 -4.20 12.54
C SER A 99 -7.70 -3.17 13.66
N ASP A 100 -8.09 -3.63 14.85
CA ASP A 100 -8.29 -2.75 16.01
C ASP A 100 -7.08 -1.85 16.20
N LYS A 101 -7.33 -0.53 16.27
CA LYS A 101 -6.31 0.48 16.46
C LYS A 101 -6.20 0.83 17.93
N THR A 102 -4.98 0.86 18.46
CA THR A 102 -4.69 1.31 19.83
C THR A 102 -4.39 2.80 19.88
N ASP A 103 -4.66 3.44 21.02
CA ASP A 103 -4.32 4.86 21.22
C ASP A 103 -2.81 5.08 21.32
N SER A 104 -2.06 4.08 21.81
CA SER A 104 -0.61 4.13 21.95
C SER A 104 0.11 3.25 20.91
N PRO A 105 1.32 3.63 20.46
CA PRO A 105 2.14 2.80 19.59
C PRO A 105 2.52 1.46 20.24
N CYS A 106 2.43 0.40 19.44
CA CYS A 106 2.84 -0.96 19.76
C CYS A 106 4.31 -1.26 19.40
N LEU A 107 4.95 -0.40 18.60
CA LEU A 107 6.39 -0.43 18.36
C LEU A 107 7.04 0.85 18.87
N ILE A 108 8.26 0.73 19.41
CA ILE A 108 9.18 1.85 19.58
C ILE A 108 10.03 1.94 18.31
N LYS A 109 10.04 3.12 17.69
CA LYS A 109 10.96 3.49 16.61
C LYS A 109 12.09 4.33 17.18
N THR A 110 13.32 3.93 16.93
CA THR A 110 14.52 4.69 17.33
C THR A 110 15.41 4.90 16.11
N GLU A 111 15.90 6.11 15.89
CA GLU A 111 16.86 6.43 14.84
C GLU A 111 18.21 6.73 15.50
N VAL A 112 19.26 6.02 15.09
CA VAL A 112 20.58 6.03 15.75
C VAL A 112 21.66 6.21 14.71
N LEU A 113 22.65 7.05 15.01
CA LEU A 113 23.81 7.25 14.13
C LEU A 113 24.61 5.94 14.04
N LEU A 114 24.90 5.48 12.82
CA LEU A 114 25.59 4.21 12.62
C LEU A 114 26.98 4.21 13.23
N ARG A 115 27.74 5.28 13.03
CA ARG A 115 29.11 5.38 13.57
C ARG A 115 29.29 6.69 14.29
N ASN A 116 29.91 6.62 15.46
CA ASN A 116 30.28 7.84 16.16
C ASN A 116 31.32 8.62 15.34
N PRO A 117 31.32 9.96 15.33
CA PRO A 117 32.30 10.74 14.57
C PRO A 117 33.77 10.46 14.95
N ASN A 118 34.00 9.99 16.18
CA ASN A 118 35.31 9.66 16.72
C ASN A 118 35.68 8.18 16.58
N GLU A 119 34.80 7.36 16.00
CA GLU A 119 35.03 5.94 15.80
C GLU A 119 36.08 5.74 14.70
N ALA A 120 37.13 4.96 15.01
CA ALA A 120 38.24 4.77 14.10
C ALA A 120 37.80 3.97 12.87
N ARG A 121 37.84 4.58 11.69
CA ARG A 121 37.71 3.87 10.41
C ARG A 121 39.09 3.38 10.01
N GLY A 122 39.32 2.07 10.11
CA GLY A 122 40.56 1.47 9.63
C GLY A 122 40.80 1.78 8.15
N PRO A 123 42.05 1.71 7.66
CA PRO A 123 42.39 2.00 6.25
C PRO A 123 41.92 0.91 5.27
N PHE A 124 41.19 -0.09 5.76
CA PHE A 124 40.78 -1.25 5.01
C PHE A 124 39.45 -1.02 4.30
N LEU A 125 39.24 -1.74 3.19
CA LEU A 125 37.99 -1.72 2.44
C LEU A 125 36.80 -2.14 3.31
N PHE A 126 37.00 -3.13 4.17
CA PHE A 126 36.02 -3.58 5.14
C PHE A 126 36.34 -3.01 6.52
N GLN A 127 35.33 -2.40 7.11
CA GLN A 127 35.38 -1.74 8.41
C GLN A 127 34.81 -2.69 9.46
N ALA A 128 35.40 -2.66 10.66
CA ALA A 128 34.84 -3.37 11.82
C ALA A 128 33.37 -2.98 12.05
N LEU A 129 32.61 -3.88 12.67
CA LEU A 129 31.21 -3.62 13.00
C LEU A 129 31.08 -2.34 13.85
N PRO A 130 30.11 -1.46 13.54
CA PRO A 130 29.89 -0.25 14.33
C PRO A 130 29.49 -0.54 15.78
N ASP A 131 30.13 0.13 16.73
CA ASP A 131 29.83 -0.05 18.17
C ASP A 131 28.36 0.24 18.49
N SER A 132 27.74 1.19 17.77
CA SER A 132 26.37 1.61 18.06
C SER A 132 25.31 0.59 17.64
N VAL A 133 25.58 -0.28 16.66
CA VAL A 133 24.60 -1.26 16.16
C VAL A 133 24.70 -2.60 16.90
N ILE A 134 25.86 -2.92 17.48
CA ILE A 134 26.12 -4.19 18.17
C ILE A 134 25.04 -4.48 19.24
N PRO A 135 24.66 -3.55 20.14
CA PRO A 135 23.63 -3.84 21.15
C PRO A 135 22.26 -4.19 20.59
N TYR A 136 21.96 -3.79 19.34
CA TYR A 136 20.66 -4.02 18.70
C TYR A 136 20.59 -5.34 17.94
N LEU A 137 21.72 -5.83 17.41
CA LEU A 137 21.77 -7.03 16.56
C LEU A 137 22.48 -8.22 17.23
N TRP A 138 23.49 -7.95 18.05
CA TRP A 138 24.36 -8.95 18.69
C TRP A 138 24.68 -8.57 20.15
N PRO A 139 23.69 -8.55 21.06
CA PRO A 139 23.98 -8.33 22.47
C PRO A 139 24.88 -9.44 23.03
N GLU A 140 25.63 -9.16 24.10
CA GLU A 140 26.73 -10.02 24.61
C GLU A 140 26.33 -11.49 24.87
N ASP A 141 25.06 -11.75 25.20
CA ASP A 141 24.54 -13.10 25.46
C ASP A 141 23.98 -13.82 24.22
N ASP A 142 24.01 -13.20 23.03
CA ASP A 142 23.25 -13.69 21.87
C ASP A 142 23.77 -13.23 20.48
N SER A 143 24.98 -13.67 20.10
CA SER A 143 25.63 -13.29 18.83
C SER A 143 25.14 -14.05 17.60
N ASP A 144 24.32 -15.09 17.77
CA ASP A 144 23.94 -16.02 16.69
C ASP A 144 22.51 -15.82 16.19
N ASN A 145 21.72 -14.95 16.82
CA ASN A 145 20.30 -14.76 16.52
C ASN A 145 20.01 -13.53 15.65
N CYS A 146 21.03 -13.04 14.94
CA CYS A 146 20.90 -12.01 13.92
C CYS A 146 20.70 -12.63 12.54
N TYR A 147 19.76 -12.06 11.80
CA TYR A 147 19.44 -12.44 10.43
C TYR A 147 19.34 -11.19 9.57
N VAL A 148 19.52 -11.38 8.26
CA VAL A 148 19.34 -10.32 7.27
C VAL A 148 18.49 -10.84 6.12
N ILE A 149 17.56 -10.01 5.66
CA ILE A 149 16.91 -10.16 4.37
C ILE A 149 17.65 -9.28 3.37
N VAL A 150 18.18 -9.87 2.30
CA VAL A 150 18.92 -9.15 1.24
C VAL A 150 18.20 -9.29 -0.09
N ASN A 151 17.95 -8.18 -0.77
CA ASN A 151 17.50 -8.14 -2.16
C ASN A 151 18.69 -8.26 -3.10
N ALA A 152 18.84 -9.37 -3.82
CA ALA A 152 19.96 -9.54 -4.74
C ALA A 152 19.99 -8.51 -5.88
N GLU A 153 18.84 -7.94 -6.24
CA GLU A 153 18.76 -6.88 -7.28
C GLU A 153 19.52 -5.60 -6.88
N SER A 154 19.80 -5.38 -5.59
CA SER A 154 20.38 -4.12 -5.12
C SER A 154 21.86 -3.94 -5.45
N SER A 155 22.57 -4.99 -5.86
CA SER A 155 24.00 -4.93 -6.18
C SER A 155 24.44 -6.10 -7.06
N ALA A 156 25.34 -5.86 -8.01
CA ALA A 156 25.98 -6.93 -8.78
C ALA A 156 26.84 -7.88 -7.91
N TRP A 157 27.13 -7.50 -6.66
CA TRP A 157 27.80 -8.35 -5.68
C TRP A 157 26.89 -9.43 -5.10
N PHE A 158 25.58 -9.34 -5.29
CA PHE A 158 24.64 -10.35 -4.83
C PHE A 158 24.14 -11.22 -5.99
N PRO A 159 23.88 -12.52 -5.76
CA PRO A 159 24.02 -13.25 -4.48
C PRO A 159 25.44 -13.72 -4.14
N THR A 160 26.38 -13.68 -5.09
CA THR A 160 27.74 -14.25 -4.96
C THR A 160 28.47 -13.85 -3.67
N GLY A 161 28.25 -12.61 -3.20
CA GLY A 161 28.86 -12.08 -1.98
C GLY A 161 28.53 -12.88 -0.71
N PHE A 162 27.34 -13.50 -0.62
CA PHE A 162 26.92 -14.33 0.52
C PHE A 162 26.80 -15.82 0.20
N GLU A 163 27.08 -16.25 -1.03
CA GLU A 163 27.11 -17.66 -1.41
C GLU A 163 28.42 -18.31 -0.94
N ARG A 164 28.58 -18.41 0.38
CA ARG A 164 29.75 -18.99 1.05
C ARG A 164 29.33 -20.24 1.82
N ASP A 165 30.22 -21.22 1.91
CA ASP A 165 29.92 -22.52 2.55
C ASP A 165 29.66 -22.42 4.06
N ASP A 166 30.12 -21.34 4.70
CA ASP A 166 30.08 -21.09 6.14
C ASP A 166 28.90 -20.21 6.60
N ILE A 167 28.03 -19.77 5.68
CA ILE A 167 26.85 -18.97 6.02
C ILE A 167 25.56 -19.64 5.52
N ARG A 168 24.55 -19.76 6.40
CA ARG A 168 23.26 -20.34 6.03
C ARG A 168 22.41 -19.29 5.34
N PHE A 169 22.02 -19.54 4.09
CA PHE A 169 21.13 -18.69 3.31
C PHE A 169 20.07 -19.48 2.54
N ALA A 170 18.96 -18.82 2.19
CA ALA A 170 17.92 -19.38 1.34
C ALA A 170 17.14 -18.30 0.58
N CYS A 171 16.82 -18.57 -0.69
CA CYS A 171 15.96 -17.72 -1.51
C CYS A 171 14.52 -17.75 -0.99
N LEU A 172 13.85 -16.59 -0.95
CA LEU A 172 12.45 -16.52 -0.58
C LEU A 172 11.54 -17.08 -1.69
N TYR A 173 11.95 -17.10 -2.96
CA TYR A 173 11.23 -17.88 -3.97
C TYR A 173 11.40 -19.40 -3.77
N LYS A 174 10.58 -20.20 -4.46
CA LYS A 174 10.60 -21.66 -4.42
C LYS A 174 10.78 -22.26 -5.81
N GLY A 175 11.38 -23.45 -5.86
CA GLY A 175 11.50 -24.25 -7.08
C GLY A 175 12.22 -23.51 -8.21
N GLU A 176 11.79 -23.75 -9.45
CA GLU A 176 12.39 -23.17 -10.66
C GLU A 176 12.42 -21.63 -10.65
N GLN A 177 11.47 -20.98 -9.97
CA GLN A 177 11.48 -19.52 -9.84
C GLN A 177 12.66 -19.01 -9.01
N ALA A 178 13.10 -19.77 -8.00
CA ALA A 178 14.29 -19.41 -7.22
C ALA A 178 15.56 -19.41 -8.09
N GLU A 179 15.67 -20.35 -9.02
CA GLU A 179 16.80 -20.42 -9.96
C GLU A 179 16.73 -19.31 -11.00
N ARG A 180 15.56 -19.10 -11.62
CA ARG A 180 15.37 -18.06 -12.65
C ARG A 180 15.55 -16.65 -12.11
N MET A 181 15.07 -16.40 -10.89
CA MET A 181 15.11 -15.09 -10.24
C MET A 181 16.34 -14.90 -9.36
N ARG A 182 17.33 -15.81 -9.42
CA ARG A 182 18.48 -15.86 -8.48
C ARG A 182 19.13 -14.50 -8.23
N ASN A 183 19.35 -13.72 -9.29
CA ASN A 183 20.06 -12.43 -9.22
C ASN A 183 19.17 -11.25 -8.84
N ILE A 184 17.85 -11.44 -8.72
CA ILE A 184 16.89 -10.38 -8.39
C ILE A 184 15.94 -10.78 -7.25
N ALA A 185 16.24 -11.90 -6.58
CA ALA A 185 15.43 -12.45 -5.52
C ALA A 185 15.83 -11.89 -4.15
N PRO A 186 14.87 -11.81 -3.21
CA PRO A 186 15.21 -11.66 -1.80
C PRO A 186 15.70 -12.98 -1.20
N TYR A 187 16.68 -12.89 -0.30
CA TYR A 187 17.29 -14.01 0.43
C TYR A 187 17.23 -13.78 1.92
N LEU A 188 16.96 -14.84 2.68
CA LEU A 188 17.15 -14.88 4.13
C LEU A 188 18.54 -15.45 4.42
N ILE A 189 19.29 -14.78 5.29
CA ILE A 189 20.65 -15.15 5.66
C ILE A 189 20.77 -15.10 7.19
N LYS A 190 21.36 -16.13 7.80
CA LYS A 190 21.78 -16.10 9.21
C LYS A 190 23.13 -15.39 9.29
N LEU A 191 23.24 -14.34 10.10
CA LEU A 191 24.39 -13.43 10.10
C LEU A 191 25.08 -13.36 11.47
N PRO A 192 26.04 -14.26 11.75
CA PRO A 192 26.88 -14.16 12.94
C PRO A 192 27.74 -12.89 12.92
N ALA A 193 27.95 -12.26 14.08
CA ALA A 193 28.79 -11.05 14.21
C ALA A 193 30.24 -11.26 13.74
N SER A 194 30.76 -12.47 13.96
CA SER A 194 32.13 -12.86 13.60
C SER A 194 32.35 -13.14 12.11
N HIS A 195 31.27 -13.23 11.33
CA HIS A 195 31.35 -13.57 9.93
C HIS A 195 31.70 -12.33 9.09
N SER A 196 32.66 -12.45 8.17
CA SER A 196 33.18 -11.33 7.37
C SER A 196 32.11 -10.61 6.53
N PHE A 197 31.06 -11.34 6.11
CA PHE A 197 29.92 -10.74 5.42
C PHE A 197 29.20 -9.66 6.25
N ALA A 198 29.23 -9.74 7.59
CA ALA A 198 28.68 -8.68 8.43
C ALA A 198 29.48 -7.38 8.25
N GLU A 199 30.81 -7.44 8.31
CA GLU A 199 31.67 -6.27 8.07
C GLU A 199 31.44 -5.66 6.68
N GLU A 200 31.24 -6.49 5.65
CA GLU A 200 30.94 -6.03 4.28
C GLU A 200 29.64 -5.21 4.20
N LEU A 201 28.57 -5.69 4.86
CA LEU A 201 27.28 -5.00 4.90
C LEU A 201 27.34 -3.68 5.67
N PHE A 202 28.14 -3.60 6.74
CA PHE A 202 28.29 -2.43 7.62
C PHE A 202 29.43 -1.47 7.21
N SER A 203 30.13 -1.79 6.13
CA SER A 203 31.19 -0.94 5.59
C SER A 203 30.61 0.23 4.81
N THR A 204 31.18 1.41 5.05
CA THR A 204 30.79 2.66 4.38
C THR A 204 31.79 3.04 3.28
N PRO A 205 31.33 3.41 2.07
CA PRO A 205 32.20 3.88 1.01
C PRO A 205 32.82 5.24 1.33
N MET A 206 33.84 5.62 0.56
CA MET A 206 34.41 6.95 0.62
C MET A 206 33.36 8.00 0.23
N ALA A 207 33.46 9.20 0.80
CA ALA A 207 32.55 10.31 0.51
C ALA A 207 32.44 10.57 -1.01
N GLY A 208 31.21 10.64 -1.50
CA GLY A 208 30.89 10.83 -2.92
C GLY A 208 30.79 9.54 -3.73
N LYS A 209 30.94 8.37 -3.10
CA LYS A 209 30.79 7.04 -3.73
C LYS A 209 29.64 6.22 -3.15
N GLU A 210 28.70 6.86 -2.46
CA GLU A 210 27.56 6.21 -1.79
C GLU A 210 26.66 5.47 -2.78
N ASN A 211 26.63 5.92 -4.03
CA ASN A 211 25.83 5.34 -5.11
C ASN A 211 26.61 4.37 -6.01
N ASP A 212 27.92 4.22 -5.82
CA ASP A 212 28.74 3.32 -6.63
C ASP A 212 28.42 1.86 -6.26
N ASP A 213 28.30 0.99 -7.27
CA ASP A 213 28.18 -0.43 -7.00
C ASP A 213 29.55 -1.00 -6.60
N GLY A 214 29.68 -1.36 -5.33
CA GLY A 214 30.87 -1.98 -4.77
C GLY A 214 30.52 -2.98 -3.67
N PRO A 215 31.52 -3.55 -2.98
CA PRO A 215 31.31 -4.56 -1.94
C PRO A 215 30.81 -3.95 -0.62
N GLN A 216 30.87 -2.62 -0.46
CA GLN A 216 30.36 -1.88 0.69
C GLN A 216 28.89 -1.54 0.45
N GLN A 217 27.98 -2.11 1.25
CA GLN A 217 26.55 -2.11 0.90
C GLN A 217 25.72 -1.11 1.71
N TRP A 218 26.25 -0.52 2.79
CA TRP A 218 25.44 0.16 3.80
C TRP A 218 24.49 1.25 3.26
N TYR A 219 24.96 2.10 2.33
CA TYR A 219 24.14 3.20 1.78
C TYR A 219 23.12 2.74 0.72
N LYS A 220 23.15 1.46 0.33
CA LYS A 220 22.17 0.90 -0.60
C LYS A 220 20.95 0.42 0.16
N HIS A 221 19.81 0.44 -0.53
CA HIS A 221 18.57 -0.17 -0.04
C HIS A 221 18.59 -1.69 -0.26
N PHE A 222 19.64 -2.36 0.26
CA PHE A 222 19.87 -3.77 0.00
C PHE A 222 18.95 -4.69 0.79
N GLY A 223 18.36 -4.22 1.88
CA GLY A 223 17.69 -5.12 2.79
C GLY A 223 17.51 -4.56 4.19
N PHE A 224 17.24 -5.46 5.12
CA PHE A 224 17.11 -5.14 6.54
C PHE A 224 17.58 -6.31 7.41
N PHE A 225 17.96 -5.97 8.63
CA PHE A 225 18.35 -6.92 9.66
C PHE A 225 17.21 -7.13 10.65
N PHE A 226 17.18 -8.29 11.29
CA PHE A 226 16.24 -8.56 12.37
C PHE A 226 16.80 -9.59 13.34
N ARG A 227 16.29 -9.58 14.57
CA ARG A 227 16.63 -10.57 15.58
C ARG A 227 15.53 -11.61 15.74
N SER A 228 15.93 -12.86 15.95
CA SER A 228 15.01 -13.97 16.18
C SER A 228 15.70 -15.15 16.85
N ARG A 229 15.03 -15.77 17.81
CA ARG A 229 15.43 -17.08 18.38
C ARG A 229 14.80 -18.28 17.67
N ALA A 230 14.02 -18.04 16.63
CA ALA A 230 13.33 -19.09 15.92
C ALA A 230 14.26 -19.87 14.98
N GLU A 231 13.81 -21.07 14.60
CA GLU A 231 14.51 -21.86 13.61
C GLU A 231 14.50 -21.19 12.23
N PHE A 232 15.59 -21.33 11.49
CA PHE A 232 15.77 -20.69 10.19
C PHE A 232 14.64 -21.02 9.20
N ASP A 233 14.15 -22.27 9.21
CA ASP A 233 13.11 -22.69 8.28
C ASP A 233 11.73 -22.11 8.62
N ASP A 234 11.46 -21.83 9.90
CA ASP A 234 10.24 -21.13 10.34
C ASP A 234 10.26 -19.67 9.87
N LEU A 235 11.41 -19.00 10.00
CA LEU A 235 11.64 -17.65 9.48
C LEU A 235 11.48 -17.60 7.96
N LEU A 236 12.09 -18.54 7.24
CA LEU A 236 11.98 -18.64 5.80
C LEU A 236 10.53 -18.83 5.35
N GLN A 237 9.78 -19.72 6.03
CA GLN A 237 8.37 -19.95 5.72
C GLN A 237 7.51 -18.73 6.06
N HIS A 238 7.84 -18.00 7.13
CA HIS A 238 7.14 -16.79 7.54
C HIS A 238 7.25 -15.70 6.49
N PHE A 239 8.46 -15.29 6.11
CA PHE A 239 8.67 -14.24 5.11
C PHE A 239 8.13 -14.61 3.72
N ARG A 240 8.16 -15.89 3.36
CA ARG A 240 7.54 -16.39 2.11
C ARG A 240 6.04 -16.10 2.01
N LYS A 241 5.33 -16.07 3.14
CA LYS A 241 3.89 -15.74 3.19
C LYS A 241 3.61 -14.26 2.96
N PHE A 242 4.63 -13.41 2.98
CA PHE A 242 4.51 -11.96 2.77
C PHE A 242 4.93 -11.51 1.37
N MET A 243 5.53 -12.36 0.55
CA MET A 243 5.94 -11.98 -0.82
C MET A 243 4.76 -11.53 -1.69
N ILE A 244 3.60 -12.17 -1.51
CA ILE A 244 2.35 -11.83 -2.19
C ILE A 244 1.26 -11.79 -1.13
N LEU A 245 0.57 -10.67 -1.03
CA LEU A 245 -0.56 -10.49 -0.12
C LEU A 245 -1.83 -10.20 -0.92
N PRO A 246 -2.97 -10.82 -0.57
CA PRO A 246 -4.27 -10.37 -1.04
C PRO A 246 -4.57 -8.96 -0.53
N THR A 247 -5.37 -8.21 -1.27
CA THR A 247 -6.05 -7.00 -0.81
C THR A 247 -7.42 -7.36 -0.23
N TYR A 248 -8.06 -6.40 0.41
CA TYR A 248 -9.45 -6.49 0.86
C TYR A 248 -10.44 -6.85 -0.26
N ASP A 249 -10.12 -6.57 -1.53
CA ASP A 249 -10.91 -6.96 -2.70
C ASP A 249 -10.30 -8.15 -3.48
N GLU A 250 -9.54 -8.99 -2.78
CA GLU A 250 -8.97 -10.28 -3.23
C GLU A 250 -7.90 -10.20 -4.33
N ARG A 251 -7.50 -9.00 -4.75
CA ARG A 251 -6.39 -8.82 -5.69
C ARG A 251 -5.08 -9.23 -5.04
N GLN A 252 -4.22 -9.90 -5.79
CA GLN A 252 -2.89 -10.28 -5.31
C GLN A 252 -1.90 -9.15 -5.61
N LEU A 253 -1.25 -8.62 -4.57
CA LEU A 253 -0.20 -7.62 -4.71
C LEU A 253 1.14 -8.18 -4.26
N TYR A 254 2.17 -7.90 -5.04
CA TYR A 254 3.55 -8.21 -4.68
C TYR A 254 4.05 -7.21 -3.64
N PHE A 255 4.39 -7.68 -2.44
CA PHE A 255 4.83 -6.83 -1.35
C PHE A 255 6.35 -6.88 -1.21
N ARG A 256 7.00 -5.80 -1.65
CA ARG A 256 8.47 -5.62 -1.59
C ARG A 256 8.97 -5.25 -0.19
N PHE A 257 8.53 -5.97 0.84
CA PHE A 257 8.94 -5.71 2.23
C PHE A 257 10.45 -5.83 2.47
N TYR A 258 11.18 -6.44 1.54
CA TYR A 258 12.63 -6.56 1.59
C TYR A 258 13.36 -5.27 1.12
N ASP A 259 12.66 -4.29 0.56
CA ASP A 259 13.21 -2.93 0.39
C ASP A 259 13.02 -2.18 1.72
N PRO A 260 14.09 -1.71 2.38
CA PRO A 260 14.00 -1.08 3.69
C PRO A 260 13.08 0.15 3.71
N ARG A 261 12.95 0.89 2.60
CA ARG A 261 12.06 2.05 2.53
C ARG A 261 10.59 1.65 2.54
N VAL A 262 10.27 0.59 1.80
CA VAL A 262 8.91 0.02 1.76
C VAL A 262 8.54 -0.54 3.13
N LEU A 263 9.50 -1.17 3.82
CA LEU A 263 9.28 -1.71 5.16
C LEU A 263 9.14 -0.62 6.22
N GLU A 264 9.99 0.41 6.22
CA GLU A 264 9.89 1.56 7.14
C GLU A 264 8.51 2.21 7.01
N ASP A 265 8.10 2.52 5.78
CA ASP A 265 6.79 3.08 5.46
C ASP A 265 5.63 2.20 5.95
N TYR A 266 5.75 0.88 5.80
CA TYR A 266 4.73 -0.06 6.23
C TYR A 266 4.62 -0.12 7.76
N LEU A 267 5.75 -0.24 8.46
CA LEU A 267 5.78 -0.30 9.93
C LEU A 267 5.33 1.02 10.58
N ASP A 268 5.70 2.16 10.01
CA ASP A 268 5.28 3.49 10.49
C ASP A 268 3.76 3.67 10.47
N ARG A 269 3.09 3.15 9.44
CA ARG A 269 1.63 3.16 9.34
C ARG A 269 0.98 2.26 10.37
N LEU A 270 1.64 1.13 10.66
CA LEU A 270 1.11 0.08 11.52
C LEU A 270 1.46 0.25 13.00
N LEU A 271 2.15 1.33 13.40
CA LEU A 271 2.57 1.57 14.78
C LEU A 271 1.45 1.34 15.81
N CYS A 272 0.20 1.71 15.50
CA CYS A 272 -0.95 1.55 16.39
C CYS A 272 -1.86 0.35 16.04
N TYR A 273 -1.40 -0.62 15.25
CA TYR A 273 -2.22 -1.74 14.74
C TYR A 273 -1.67 -3.09 15.24
N PRO A 274 -1.91 -3.45 16.51
CA PRO A 274 -1.28 -4.63 17.14
C PRO A 274 -1.53 -5.93 16.39
N LYS A 275 -2.72 -6.16 15.83
CA LYS A 275 -3.03 -7.40 15.09
C LYS A 275 -2.22 -7.54 13.79
N LYS A 276 -2.00 -6.43 13.07
CA LYS A 276 -1.19 -6.40 11.84
C LYS A 276 0.29 -6.56 12.15
N LEU A 277 0.75 -5.91 13.22
CA LEU A 277 2.10 -6.08 13.73
C LEU A 277 2.34 -7.51 14.21
N ALA A 278 1.43 -8.11 14.97
CA ALA A 278 1.52 -9.51 15.39
C ALA A 278 1.56 -10.47 14.18
N ALA A 279 0.83 -10.16 13.10
CA ALA A 279 0.91 -10.93 11.86
C ALA A 279 2.28 -10.82 11.19
N PHE A 280 2.87 -9.62 11.11
CA PHE A 280 4.17 -9.39 10.48
C PHE A 280 5.36 -9.86 11.34
N PHE A 281 5.32 -9.66 12.65
CA PHE A 281 6.35 -10.12 13.60
C PHE A 281 6.20 -11.62 13.95
N GLY A 282 5.11 -12.26 13.52
CA GLY A 282 4.84 -13.67 13.82
C GLY A 282 4.58 -13.91 15.32
N GLY A 283 3.95 -12.95 16.01
CA GLY A 283 3.82 -12.92 17.46
C GLY A 283 5.16 -12.62 18.12
N SER A 284 5.93 -13.67 18.41
CA SER A 284 7.29 -13.60 19.00
C SER A 284 8.38 -14.12 18.06
N LEU A 285 8.06 -14.39 16.78
CA LEU A 285 9.02 -14.94 15.83
C LEU A 285 10.15 -13.94 15.54
N ILE A 286 9.82 -12.65 15.44
CA ILE A 286 10.78 -11.56 15.25
C ILE A 286 10.81 -10.71 16.51
N GLU A 287 11.99 -10.49 17.07
CA GLU A 287 12.17 -9.72 18.31
C GLU A 287 12.31 -8.22 18.04
N SER A 288 13.07 -7.88 17.00
CA SER A 288 13.28 -6.51 16.55
C SER A 288 13.76 -6.47 15.11
N ILE A 289 13.66 -5.30 14.48
CA ILE A 289 14.07 -5.04 13.10
C ILE A 289 14.99 -3.82 13.07
N VAL A 290 16.05 -3.87 12.26
CA VAL A 290 16.98 -2.75 12.01
C VAL A 290 17.07 -2.49 10.51
N LEU A 291 16.84 -1.24 10.10
CA LEU A 291 16.85 -0.78 8.72
C LEU A 291 18.03 0.17 8.48
N PRO A 292 18.86 -0.04 7.44
CA PRO A 292 19.86 0.95 7.00
C PRO A 292 19.19 2.24 6.50
N LYS A 293 19.69 3.41 6.92
CA LYS A 293 19.14 4.73 6.55
C LYS A 293 20.24 5.81 6.48
N GLY A 294 20.99 5.84 5.39
CA GLY A 294 22.08 6.80 5.20
C GLY A 294 23.14 6.66 6.30
N ASP A 295 23.47 7.74 7.00
CA ASP A 295 24.41 7.71 8.12
C ASP A 295 23.82 7.10 9.41
N TYR A 296 22.54 6.72 9.38
CA TYR A 296 21.78 6.21 10.51
C TYR A 296 21.28 4.80 10.25
N PHE A 297 20.77 4.17 11.30
CA PHE A 297 19.84 3.06 11.18
C PHE A 297 18.57 3.36 11.97
N VAL A 298 17.46 2.75 11.53
CA VAL A 298 16.19 2.78 12.23
C VAL A 298 15.97 1.43 12.88
N HIS A 299 15.64 1.43 14.16
CA HIS A 299 15.32 0.24 14.93
C HIS A 299 13.84 0.25 15.33
N TYR A 300 13.16 -0.88 15.09
CA TYR A 300 11.81 -1.15 15.56
C TYR A 300 11.84 -2.31 16.55
N ALA A 301 11.30 -2.08 17.75
CA ALA A 301 11.06 -3.14 18.74
C ALA A 301 9.61 -3.07 19.25
N PRO A 302 8.94 -4.21 19.44
CA PRO A 302 7.64 -4.25 20.13
C PRO A 302 7.75 -3.66 21.54
N ASN A 303 6.83 -2.75 21.87
CA ASN A 303 6.64 -2.23 23.23
C ASN A 303 5.41 -2.83 23.92
N THR A 304 4.83 -3.85 23.29
CA THR A 304 3.72 -4.65 23.79
C THR A 304 4.00 -6.11 23.46
N ASP A 305 3.39 -7.03 24.19
CA ASP A 305 3.51 -8.46 23.91
C ASP A 305 2.65 -8.84 22.71
N LEU A 306 3.26 -8.86 21.52
CA LEU A 306 2.60 -9.27 20.29
C LEU A 306 2.24 -10.77 20.26
N SER A 307 2.84 -11.60 21.11
CA SER A 307 2.51 -13.03 21.18
C SER A 307 1.15 -13.29 21.83
N ALA A 308 0.72 -12.38 22.71
CA ALA A 308 -0.62 -12.39 23.32
C ALA A 308 -1.71 -11.84 22.38
N VAL A 309 -1.33 -11.23 21.25
CA VAL A 309 -2.27 -10.64 20.28
C VAL A 309 -2.60 -11.67 19.20
N THR A 310 -3.89 -11.92 18.98
CA THR A 310 -4.32 -12.74 17.84
C THR A 310 -3.96 -12.05 16.51
N PRO A 311 -3.13 -12.66 15.65
CA PRO A 311 -2.71 -12.03 14.40
C PRO A 311 -3.88 -11.74 13.45
N ALA A 312 -3.80 -10.61 12.74
CA ALA A 312 -4.68 -10.34 11.62
C ALA A 312 -4.43 -11.31 10.45
N LYS A 313 -5.38 -11.36 9.52
CA LYS A 313 -5.18 -12.01 8.22
C LYS A 313 -4.03 -11.34 7.48
N LYS A 314 -3.18 -12.14 6.82
CA LYS A 314 -2.08 -11.65 6.00
C LYS A 314 -2.62 -11.10 4.69
N GLN A 315 -3.05 -9.85 4.71
CA GLN A 315 -3.61 -9.13 3.57
C GLN A 315 -3.41 -7.62 3.75
N PHE A 316 -3.65 -6.84 2.70
CA PHE A 316 -3.77 -5.39 2.78
C PHE A 316 -5.23 -4.98 3.00
N ASP A 317 -5.50 -4.30 4.10
CA ASP A 317 -6.83 -3.81 4.45
C ASP A 317 -7.14 -2.57 3.60
N LYS A 318 -8.42 -2.21 3.52
CA LYS A 318 -8.89 -1.07 2.71
C LYS A 318 -8.18 0.24 3.07
N PHE A 319 -7.97 0.52 4.36
CA PHE A 319 -7.30 1.75 4.77
C PHE A 319 -5.84 1.81 4.30
N GLU A 320 -5.12 0.68 4.27
CA GLU A 320 -3.76 0.62 3.74
C GLU A 320 -3.78 0.88 2.24
N MET A 321 -4.71 0.25 1.52
CA MET A 321 -4.87 0.45 0.09
C MET A 321 -5.24 1.88 -0.28
N ASP A 322 -6.15 2.52 0.45
CA ASP A 322 -6.53 3.92 0.24
C ASP A 322 -5.31 4.84 0.39
N ILE A 323 -4.46 4.57 1.39
CA ILE A 323 -3.23 5.32 1.62
C ILE A 323 -2.21 5.06 0.50
N PHE A 324 -2.00 3.80 0.09
CA PHE A 324 -1.07 3.47 -1.00
C PHE A 324 -1.49 4.13 -2.31
N ILE A 325 -2.79 4.13 -2.61
CA ILE A 325 -3.37 4.80 -3.78
C ILE A 325 -3.15 6.31 -3.68
N ALA A 326 -3.43 6.92 -2.51
CA ALA A 326 -3.23 8.35 -2.31
C ALA A 326 -1.77 8.77 -2.52
N GLN A 327 -0.81 8.02 -1.97
CA GLN A 327 0.62 8.30 -2.16
C GLN A 327 1.07 8.12 -3.60
N ARG A 328 0.67 7.01 -4.24
CA ARG A 328 0.97 6.79 -5.67
C ARG A 328 0.44 7.94 -6.52
N ASN A 329 -0.80 8.38 -6.25
CA ASN A 329 -1.40 9.49 -6.97
C ASN A 329 -0.64 10.80 -6.69
N GLN A 330 -0.23 11.07 -5.46
CA GLN A 330 0.59 12.24 -5.13
C GLN A 330 1.91 12.26 -5.92
N SER A 331 2.64 11.14 -5.96
CA SER A 331 3.88 11.01 -6.75
C SER A 331 3.64 11.18 -8.25
N LEU A 332 2.57 10.57 -8.77
CA LEU A 332 2.18 10.70 -10.18
C LEU A 332 1.90 12.16 -10.55
N LEU A 333 1.16 12.88 -9.71
CA LEU A 333 0.78 14.27 -9.96
C LEU A 333 1.98 15.22 -9.84
N ALA A 334 2.88 14.99 -8.87
CA ALA A 334 4.13 15.72 -8.77
C ALA A 334 5.03 15.49 -10.00
N GLY A 335 5.10 14.25 -10.49
CA GLY A 335 5.79 13.91 -11.74
C GLY A 335 5.18 14.61 -12.94
N LEU A 336 3.85 14.60 -13.07
CA LEU A 336 3.15 15.30 -14.15
C LEU A 336 3.41 16.81 -14.13
N ALA A 337 3.40 17.45 -12.96
CA ALA A 337 3.73 18.88 -12.85
C ALA A 337 5.17 19.17 -13.30
N ASN A 338 6.12 18.28 -12.96
CA ASN A 338 7.50 18.38 -13.42
C ASN A 338 7.60 18.21 -14.95
N ASP A 339 6.93 17.21 -15.52
CA ASP A 339 6.92 16.98 -16.96
C ASP A 339 6.34 18.19 -17.73
N MET A 340 5.30 18.82 -17.17
CA MET A 340 4.73 20.06 -17.73
C MET A 340 5.73 21.22 -17.70
N LEU A 341 6.46 21.40 -16.61
CA LEU A 341 7.51 22.44 -16.49
C LEU A 341 8.67 22.20 -17.46
N VAL A 342 9.07 20.93 -17.66
CA VAL A 342 10.09 20.56 -18.64
C VAL A 342 9.61 20.82 -20.07
N ALA A 343 8.37 20.42 -20.38
CA ALA A 343 7.79 20.59 -21.71
C ALA A 343 7.45 22.06 -22.05
N LYS A 344 7.07 22.86 -21.04
CA LYS A 344 6.73 24.28 -21.17
C LYS A 344 7.37 25.12 -20.05
N PRO A 345 8.67 25.47 -20.18
CA PRO A 345 9.38 26.25 -19.17
C PRO A 345 8.74 27.61 -18.87
N VAL A 346 8.05 28.21 -19.85
CA VAL A 346 7.31 29.47 -19.71
C VAL A 346 6.27 29.44 -18.57
N LEU A 347 5.77 28.25 -18.19
CA LEU A 347 4.87 28.11 -17.04
C LEU A 347 5.46 28.69 -15.75
N ALA A 348 6.78 28.55 -15.55
CA ALA A 348 7.47 29.06 -14.37
C ALA A 348 7.57 30.59 -14.33
N GLU A 349 7.34 31.28 -15.46
CA GLU A 349 7.28 32.74 -15.52
C GLU A 349 5.94 33.29 -15.01
N TYR A 350 4.87 32.49 -15.13
CA TYR A 350 3.50 32.89 -14.77
C TYR A 350 3.00 32.30 -13.46
N TYR A 351 3.51 31.14 -13.05
CA TYR A 351 3.01 30.38 -11.91
C TYR A 351 4.16 29.81 -11.09
N ASP A 352 4.03 29.90 -9.77
CA ASP A 352 4.85 29.09 -8.86
C ASP A 352 4.48 27.60 -8.97
N ARG A 353 5.40 26.74 -8.52
CA ARG A 353 5.23 25.29 -8.56
C ARG A 353 4.00 24.81 -7.80
N GLU A 354 3.72 25.40 -6.65
CA GLU A 354 2.58 25.02 -5.80
C GLU A 354 1.25 25.25 -6.52
N THR A 355 1.14 26.34 -7.27
CA THR A 355 -0.03 26.68 -8.09
C THR A 355 -0.22 25.68 -9.23
N ILE A 356 0.87 25.28 -9.91
CA ILE A 356 0.83 24.26 -10.96
C ILE A 356 0.34 22.92 -10.38
N GLU A 357 0.91 22.50 -9.25
CA GLU A 357 0.52 21.26 -8.56
C GLU A 357 -0.96 21.28 -8.12
N LYS A 358 -1.46 22.41 -7.62
CA LYS A 358 -2.89 22.60 -7.28
C LYS A 358 -3.80 22.45 -8.51
N VAL A 359 -3.43 23.03 -9.65
CA VAL A 359 -4.21 22.90 -10.90
C VAL A 359 -4.18 21.45 -11.41
N VAL A 360 -3.02 20.80 -11.39
CA VAL A 360 -2.87 19.38 -11.74
C VAL A 360 -3.76 18.50 -10.85
N HIS A 361 -3.75 18.74 -9.55
CA HIS A 361 -4.59 18.00 -8.60
C HIS A 361 -6.09 18.23 -8.84
N HIS A 362 -6.52 19.47 -9.08
CA HIS A 362 -7.91 19.76 -9.41
C HIS A 362 -8.36 19.06 -10.70
N CYS A 363 -7.56 19.17 -11.77
CA CYS A 363 -7.84 18.49 -13.03
C CYS A 363 -7.90 16.97 -12.86
N TYR A 364 -7.00 16.39 -12.06
CA TYR A 364 -7.03 14.97 -11.71
C TYR A 364 -8.37 14.59 -11.07
N GLN A 365 -8.83 15.33 -10.06
CA GLN A 365 -10.10 15.05 -9.37
C GLN A 365 -11.31 15.15 -10.33
N VAL A 366 -11.35 16.18 -11.17
CA VAL A 366 -12.41 16.35 -12.19
C VAL A 366 -12.38 15.19 -13.19
N CYS A 367 -11.20 14.83 -13.71
CA CYS A 367 -11.04 13.72 -14.64
C CYS A 367 -11.50 12.40 -14.04
N HIS A 368 -11.03 12.07 -12.84
CA HIS A 368 -11.33 10.80 -12.16
C HIS A 368 -12.84 10.65 -11.90
N LYS A 369 -13.50 11.74 -11.47
CA LYS A 369 -14.96 11.77 -11.28
C LYS A 369 -15.74 11.46 -12.55
N HIS A 370 -15.15 11.74 -13.71
CA HIS A 370 -15.76 11.59 -15.03
C HIS A 370 -15.21 10.42 -15.85
N GLY A 371 -14.49 9.49 -15.19
CA GLY A 371 -13.97 8.28 -15.80
C GLY A 371 -12.81 8.51 -16.77
N ILE A 372 -12.02 9.56 -16.55
CA ILE A 372 -10.84 9.88 -17.34
C ILE A 372 -9.59 9.54 -16.51
N TYR A 373 -8.81 8.56 -16.97
CA TYR A 373 -7.69 8.00 -16.22
C TYR A 373 -6.34 8.17 -16.91
N GLN A 374 -6.30 8.49 -18.20
CA GLN A 374 -5.04 8.71 -18.92
C GLN A 374 -4.31 9.97 -18.42
N THR A 375 -3.10 9.80 -17.88
CA THR A 375 -2.27 10.89 -17.37
C THR A 375 -1.98 11.96 -18.42
N SER A 376 -1.85 11.57 -19.70
CA SER A 376 -1.67 12.51 -20.81
C SER A 376 -2.88 13.44 -21.01
N VAL A 377 -4.10 12.91 -20.89
CA VAL A 377 -5.34 13.70 -20.99
C VAL A 377 -5.44 14.67 -19.82
N ILE A 378 -5.14 14.18 -18.60
CA ILE A 378 -5.10 15.02 -17.38
C ILE A 378 -4.09 16.16 -17.55
N GLY A 379 -2.88 15.86 -18.03
CA GLY A 379 -1.85 16.86 -18.29
C GLY A 379 -2.27 17.93 -19.30
N ILE A 380 -2.93 17.53 -20.40
CA ILE A 380 -3.46 18.48 -21.39
C ILE A 380 -4.52 19.39 -20.77
N PHE A 381 -5.44 18.84 -19.98
CA PHE A 381 -6.46 19.63 -19.29
C PHE A 381 -5.87 20.59 -18.24
N SER A 382 -4.81 20.17 -17.56
CA SER A 382 -4.04 21.06 -16.67
C SER A 382 -3.37 22.19 -17.44
N LEU A 383 -2.75 21.89 -18.60
CA LEU A 383 -2.18 22.92 -19.48
C LEU A 383 -3.22 23.92 -19.98
N LEU A 384 -4.40 23.44 -20.41
CA LEU A 384 -5.50 24.31 -20.84
C LEU A 384 -5.99 25.22 -19.71
N SER A 385 -6.09 24.66 -18.49
CA SER A 385 -6.49 25.41 -17.30
C SER A 385 -5.47 26.49 -16.92
N LEU A 386 -4.17 26.16 -16.96
CA LEU A 386 -3.10 27.12 -16.74
C LEU A 386 -3.06 28.19 -17.84
N ALA A 387 -3.30 27.79 -19.10
CA ALA A 387 -3.31 28.71 -20.23
C ALA A 387 -4.37 29.81 -20.08
N CYS A 388 -5.60 29.46 -19.66
CA CYS A 388 -6.66 30.45 -19.45
C CYS A 388 -6.63 31.12 -18.06
N GLY A 389 -5.75 30.67 -17.17
CA GLY A 389 -5.63 31.17 -15.80
C GLY A 389 -6.83 30.86 -14.90
N SER A 390 -7.64 29.86 -15.27
CA SER A 390 -8.78 29.36 -14.50
C SER A 390 -8.96 27.87 -14.76
N VAL A 391 -9.55 27.12 -13.83
CA VAL A 391 -9.78 25.69 -14.03
C VAL A 391 -10.84 25.44 -15.10
N MET A 392 -10.59 24.46 -15.99
CA MET A 392 -11.37 24.25 -17.21
C MET A 392 -12.88 24.03 -16.99
N ASP A 393 -13.28 23.44 -15.87
CA ASP A 393 -14.66 23.17 -15.50
C ASP A 393 -15.40 24.43 -14.99
N ILE A 394 -14.69 25.51 -14.72
CA ILE A 394 -15.24 26.81 -14.32
C ILE A 394 -15.07 27.85 -15.44
N ALA A 395 -14.02 27.73 -16.26
CA ALA A 395 -13.68 28.68 -17.32
C ALA A 395 -14.73 28.80 -18.44
N ASP A 396 -15.68 27.87 -18.56
CA ASP A 396 -16.78 27.91 -19.54
C ASP A 396 -18.09 28.40 -18.90
N PRO A 397 -18.52 29.66 -19.14
CA PRO A 397 -19.75 30.21 -18.58
C PRO A 397 -21.00 29.44 -19.00
N GLN A 398 -20.98 28.82 -20.18
CA GLN A 398 -22.11 28.05 -20.72
C GLN A 398 -22.14 26.60 -20.22
N ARG A 399 -21.12 26.19 -19.44
CA ARG A 399 -20.95 24.85 -18.87
C ARG A 399 -20.94 23.71 -19.90
N GLU A 400 -20.55 23.99 -21.14
CA GLU A 400 -20.47 22.97 -22.19
C GLU A 400 -19.34 21.98 -21.91
N ILE A 401 -18.21 22.45 -21.37
CA ILE A 401 -17.12 21.57 -20.88
C ILE A 401 -17.66 20.57 -19.84
N ASN A 402 -18.50 21.01 -18.90
CA ASN A 402 -19.11 20.11 -17.91
C ASN A 402 -20.05 19.08 -18.56
N ARG A 403 -20.81 19.46 -19.58
CA ARG A 403 -21.65 18.53 -20.33
C ARG A 403 -20.82 17.49 -21.07
N ILE A 404 -19.72 17.90 -21.70
CA ILE A 404 -18.77 16.98 -22.36
C ILE A 404 -18.16 16.02 -21.35
N LEU A 405 -17.71 16.51 -20.19
CA LEU A 405 -17.17 15.67 -19.12
C LEU A 405 -18.17 14.61 -18.63
N GLN A 406 -19.45 14.98 -18.51
CA GLN A 406 -20.54 14.10 -18.07
C GLN A 406 -21.05 13.13 -19.16
N SER A 407 -20.62 13.31 -20.41
CA SER A 407 -21.06 12.46 -21.52
C SER A 407 -20.51 11.03 -21.45
N GLN A 408 -21.10 10.16 -22.25
CA GLN A 408 -20.66 8.76 -22.44
C GLN A 408 -19.55 8.62 -23.50
N LEU A 409 -18.98 9.73 -23.96
CA LEU A 409 -17.85 9.73 -24.89
C LEU A 409 -16.62 9.05 -24.28
N SER A 410 -15.76 8.49 -25.12
CA SER A 410 -14.45 8.00 -24.71
C SER A 410 -13.54 9.14 -24.22
N GLU A 411 -12.48 8.82 -23.48
CA GLU A 411 -11.52 9.82 -22.99
C GLU A 411 -10.95 10.70 -24.12
N GLN A 412 -10.66 10.10 -25.27
CA GLN A 412 -10.09 10.80 -26.43
C GLN A 412 -11.11 11.71 -27.14
N GLU A 413 -12.38 11.27 -27.23
CA GLU A 413 -13.46 12.10 -27.77
C GLU A 413 -13.76 13.29 -26.84
N LYS A 414 -13.76 13.06 -25.51
CA LYS A 414 -13.89 14.15 -24.53
C LYS A 414 -12.73 15.15 -24.67
N LEU A 415 -11.49 14.68 -24.80
CA LEU A 415 -10.33 15.52 -25.03
C LEU A 415 -10.50 16.37 -26.30
N TYR A 416 -10.92 15.76 -27.41
CA TYR A 416 -11.13 16.45 -28.68
C TYR A 416 -12.18 17.56 -28.56
N GLU A 417 -13.36 17.24 -28.02
CA GLU A 417 -14.46 18.22 -27.89
C GLU A 417 -14.12 19.33 -26.89
N ILE A 418 -13.39 19.02 -25.80
CA ILE A 418 -12.92 20.04 -24.85
C ILE A 418 -11.88 20.95 -25.51
N LYS A 419 -10.90 20.42 -26.25
CA LYS A 419 -9.93 21.25 -27.02
C LYS A 419 -10.66 22.18 -28.00
N LYS A 420 -11.64 21.66 -28.74
CA LYS A 420 -12.46 22.43 -29.68
C LYS A 420 -13.26 23.53 -28.97
N ARG A 421 -13.86 23.21 -27.82
CA ARG A 421 -14.59 24.18 -27.00
C ARG A 421 -13.68 25.28 -26.46
N PHE A 422 -12.47 24.92 -26.00
CA PHE A 422 -11.45 25.88 -25.58
C PHE A 422 -11.06 26.84 -26.71
N ALA A 423 -10.79 26.32 -27.91
CA ALA A 423 -10.46 27.15 -29.07
C ALA A 423 -11.62 28.11 -29.42
N PHE A 424 -12.87 27.64 -29.34
CA PHE A 424 -14.04 28.50 -29.51
C PHE A 424 -14.11 29.63 -28.47
N LEU A 425 -13.94 29.31 -27.18
CA LEU A 425 -13.96 30.31 -26.10
C LEU A 425 -12.84 31.36 -26.26
N ALA A 426 -11.65 30.92 -26.70
CA ALA A 426 -10.52 31.81 -26.98
C ALA A 426 -10.82 32.76 -28.15
N ASN A 427 -11.38 32.24 -29.25
CA ASN A 427 -11.77 33.05 -30.41
C ASN A 427 -12.87 34.08 -30.10
N GLN A 428 -13.73 33.79 -29.12
CA GLN A 428 -14.76 34.72 -28.64
C GLN A 428 -14.22 35.74 -27.61
N GLY A 429 -12.94 35.66 -27.24
CA GLY A 429 -12.33 36.52 -26.22
C GLY A 429 -12.82 36.25 -24.79
N ILE A 430 -13.53 35.13 -24.57
CA ILE A 430 -14.07 34.73 -23.26
C ILE A 430 -12.93 34.26 -22.34
N ILE A 431 -11.93 33.58 -22.92
CA ILE A 431 -10.69 33.21 -22.24
C ILE A 431 -9.50 33.78 -23.01
N GLN A 432 -8.42 34.10 -22.29
CA GLN A 432 -7.17 34.55 -22.89
C GLN A 432 -6.07 33.54 -22.61
N ASN A 433 -5.39 33.05 -23.65
CA ASN A 433 -4.25 32.16 -23.50
C ASN A 433 -3.00 32.97 -23.11
N LYS A 434 -2.57 32.81 -21.86
CA LYS A 434 -1.38 33.48 -21.30
C LYS A 434 -0.06 32.81 -21.68
N LEU A 435 -0.08 31.62 -22.27
CA LEU A 435 1.10 30.77 -22.50
C LEU A 435 1.54 30.72 -23.98
N GLY A 436 1.02 31.61 -24.84
CA GLY A 436 1.29 31.63 -26.29
C GLY A 436 0.61 30.49 -27.06
N GLU A 437 0.61 30.55 -28.40
CA GLU A 437 -0.07 29.56 -29.25
C GLU A 437 0.38 28.12 -28.91
N THR A 438 -0.57 27.32 -28.41
CA THR A 438 -0.42 25.89 -28.18
C THR A 438 -0.44 25.17 -29.53
N ASN A 439 0.71 25.00 -30.17
CA ASN A 439 0.84 24.05 -31.27
C ASN A 439 1.09 22.64 -30.71
N GLY A 440 0.10 21.74 -30.88
CA GLY A 440 0.21 20.26 -30.73
C GLY A 440 -0.33 19.68 -29.43
#